data_AF-A0A2J8J856-F1
#
_entry.id   AF-A0A2J8J856-F1
#
_cell.length_a   1.000
_cell.length_b   1.000
_cell.length_c   1.000
_cell.angle_alpha   90.00
_cell.angle_beta   90.00
_cell.angle_gamma   90.00
#
_symmetry.space_group_name_H-M   'P 1'
#
loop_
_entity.id
_entity.type
_entity.pdbx_description
1 polymer ?
#
loop_
_entity_poly.entity_id
_entity_poly.type
_entity_poly.pdbx_seq_one_letter_code
_entity_poly.pdbx_strand_id
1 'polypeptide(L)'
;MPTILWLMDWSDMNSNLDLLALLGLGISSFVLITGCANMLLMAALWGLYMSLVNVGHVWYSFGWESQLLETGFLGIFLCPLWTLSRLPQHTPTSRIVLWGFRWLIFRIMLGAGLIKIRGDRCWRDLTCMDFHYETQPVPNPVAYYLHHSPWWFHRFETLSNHFIELLVPFFLFLGRRACIIHGVLQILFQAVLIISGN
;
A
#
# COMPACT_ATOMS: atom_id res chain seq x y z
N MET A 1 -16.65 12.91 -3.55
CA MET A 1 -15.78 14.11 -3.45
C MET A 1 -15.68 14.74 -4.84
N PRO A 2 -15.36 16.03 -5.00
CA PRO A 2 -15.20 16.63 -6.33
C PRO A 2 -14.08 15.93 -7.10
N THR A 3 -14.30 15.64 -8.39
CA THR A 3 -13.33 15.00 -9.30
C THR A 3 -13.04 15.90 -10.49
N ILE A 4 -11.88 15.72 -11.14
CA ILE A 4 -11.52 16.47 -12.36
C ILE A 4 -12.54 16.18 -13.47
N LEU A 5 -13.11 14.98 -13.48
CA LEU A 5 -14.12 14.54 -14.44
C LEU A 5 -15.43 15.35 -14.37
N TRP A 6 -15.71 16.06 -13.28
CA TRP A 6 -16.86 16.98 -13.24
C TRP A 6 -16.72 18.17 -14.21
N LEU A 7 -15.50 18.53 -14.58
CA LEU A 7 -15.20 19.62 -15.50
C LEU A 7 -15.09 19.14 -16.96
N MET A 8 -15.22 17.83 -17.20
CA MET A 8 -15.08 17.21 -18.52
C MET A 8 -16.44 16.81 -19.06
N ASP A 9 -16.54 16.67 -20.38
CA ASP A 9 -17.76 16.20 -21.02
C ASP A 9 -17.97 14.70 -20.75
N TRP A 10 -19.19 14.33 -20.37
CA TRP A 10 -19.55 12.97 -19.96
C TRP A 10 -19.86 12.07 -21.18
N SER A 11 -20.04 12.67 -22.35
CA SER A 11 -20.28 11.97 -23.63
C SER A 11 -19.11 11.02 -24.00
N ASP A 12 -17.87 11.44 -23.75
CA ASP A 12 -16.64 10.72 -24.11
C ASP A 12 -15.90 10.16 -22.89
N MET A 13 -16.62 9.56 -21.93
CA MET A 13 -16.05 9.12 -20.66
C MET A 13 -14.89 8.11 -20.80
N ASN A 14 -14.97 7.16 -21.74
CA ASN A 14 -13.90 6.19 -21.94
C ASN A 14 -12.57 6.87 -22.33
N SER A 15 -12.63 7.78 -23.30
CA SER A 15 -11.48 8.57 -23.75
C SER A 15 -10.92 9.44 -22.63
N ASN A 16 -11.79 10.02 -21.79
CA ASN A 16 -11.37 10.82 -20.65
C ASN A 16 -10.65 9.99 -19.58
N LEU A 17 -11.15 8.78 -19.29
CA LEU A 17 -10.50 7.85 -18.35
C LEU A 17 -9.14 7.37 -18.88
N ASP A 18 -9.06 7.01 -20.16
CA ASP A 18 -7.80 6.63 -20.81
C ASP A 18 -6.80 7.77 -20.79
N LEU A 19 -7.25 9.00 -21.05
CA LEU A 19 -6.41 10.20 -20.97
C LEU A 19 -5.87 10.42 -19.55
N LEU A 20 -6.72 10.33 -18.52
CA LEU A 20 -6.28 10.49 -17.13
C LEU A 20 -5.28 9.39 -16.73
N ALA A 21 -5.53 8.14 -17.14
CA ALA A 21 -4.64 7.02 -16.89
C ALA A 21 -3.27 7.20 -17.59
N LEU A 22 -3.27 7.61 -18.87
CA LEU A 22 -2.05 7.86 -19.63
C LEU A 22 -1.26 9.05 -19.10
N LEU A 23 -1.92 10.13 -18.69
CA LEU A 23 -1.28 11.26 -18.04
C LEU A 23 -0.64 10.85 -16.71
N GLY A 24 -1.37 10.09 -15.87
CA GLY A 24 -0.84 9.55 -14.63
C GLY A 24 0.37 8.63 -14.85
N LEU A 25 0.30 7.76 -15.86
CA LEU A 25 1.42 6.90 -16.26
C LEU A 25 2.63 7.71 -16.74
N GLY A 26 2.40 8.74 -17.55
CA GLY A 26 3.46 9.62 -18.05
C GLY A 26 4.17 10.37 -16.93
N ILE A 27 3.43 10.99 -16.01
CA ILE A 27 4.01 11.73 -14.89
C ILE A 27 4.75 10.78 -13.94
N SER A 28 4.17 9.62 -13.63
CA SER A 28 4.81 8.64 -12.73
C SER A 28 6.10 8.05 -13.34
N SER A 29 6.08 7.74 -14.64
CA SER A 29 7.26 7.29 -15.39
C SER A 29 8.36 8.36 -15.43
N PHE A 30 7.99 9.62 -15.65
CA PHE A 30 8.94 10.74 -15.60
C PHE A 30 9.61 10.85 -14.23
N VAL A 31 8.83 10.81 -13.15
CA VAL A 31 9.36 10.87 -11.78
C VAL A 31 10.28 9.68 -11.49
N LEU A 32 9.91 8.47 -11.92
CA LEU A 32 10.70 7.25 -11.73
C LEU A 32 12.06 7.33 -12.46
N ILE A 33 12.06 7.73 -13.73
CA ILE A 33 13.26 7.74 -14.58
C ILE A 33 14.21 8.88 -14.17
N THR A 34 13.67 10.09 -13.96
CA THR A 34 14.50 11.25 -13.66
C THR A 34 14.92 11.29 -12.19
N GLY A 35 14.13 10.69 -11.30
CA GLY A 35 14.29 10.82 -9.84
C GLY A 35 14.02 12.24 -9.34
N CYS A 36 13.41 13.09 -10.18
CA CYS A 36 13.07 14.47 -9.87
C CYS A 36 11.56 14.56 -9.66
N ALA A 37 11.13 14.96 -8.47
CA ALA A 37 9.74 15.20 -8.14
C ALA A 37 9.58 16.57 -7.48
N ASN A 38 8.41 17.17 -7.68
CA ASN A 38 7.99 18.41 -7.05
C ASN A 38 6.60 18.16 -6.43
N MET A 39 6.28 18.84 -5.32
CA MET A 39 4.92 18.93 -4.76
C MET A 39 3.83 19.07 -5.82
N LEU A 40 4.00 19.93 -6.83
CA LEU A 40 2.99 20.12 -7.87
C LEU A 40 2.76 18.87 -8.73
N LEU A 41 3.84 18.17 -9.09
CA LEU A 41 3.75 16.91 -9.86
C LEU A 41 3.13 15.80 -9.02
N MET A 42 3.51 15.69 -7.75
CA MET A 42 2.93 14.71 -6.83
C MET A 42 1.45 15.01 -6.55
N ALA A 43 1.08 16.29 -6.42
CA ALA A 43 -0.31 16.71 -6.23
C ALA A 43 -1.16 16.45 -7.49
N ALA A 44 -0.59 16.67 -8.68
CA ALA A 44 -1.24 16.31 -9.93
C ALA A 44 -1.47 14.79 -10.01
N LEU A 45 -0.45 13.98 -9.75
CA LEU A 45 -0.58 12.51 -9.69
C LEU A 45 -1.68 12.08 -8.71
N TRP A 46 -1.67 12.65 -7.50
CA TRP A 46 -2.67 12.36 -6.48
C TRP A 46 -4.08 12.75 -6.94
N GLY A 47 -4.25 13.94 -7.54
CA GLY A 47 -5.55 14.41 -8.02
C GLY A 47 -6.09 13.59 -9.19
N LEU A 48 -5.22 13.14 -10.10
CA LEU A 48 -5.58 12.22 -11.18
C LEU A 48 -6.07 10.88 -10.61
N TYR A 49 -5.33 10.29 -9.67
CA TYR A 49 -5.71 9.03 -9.04
C TYR A 49 -6.99 9.14 -8.21
N MET A 50 -7.14 10.21 -7.43
CA MET A 50 -8.35 10.48 -6.66
C MET A 50 -9.58 10.61 -7.55
N SER A 51 -9.42 11.17 -8.76
CA SER A 51 -10.51 11.25 -9.73
C SER A 51 -10.95 9.87 -10.23
N LEU A 52 -9.98 8.99 -10.52
CA LEU A 52 -10.26 7.60 -10.93
C LEU A 52 -10.95 6.81 -9.82
N VAL A 53 -10.42 6.85 -8.59
CA VAL A 53 -10.99 6.11 -7.44
C VAL A 53 -12.43 6.55 -7.15
N ASN A 54 -12.72 7.85 -7.18
CA ASN A 54 -14.08 8.35 -6.94
C ASN A 54 -15.08 7.87 -7.99
N VAL A 55 -14.68 7.76 -9.26
CA VAL A 55 -15.57 7.31 -10.35
C VAL A 55 -15.66 5.79 -10.44
N GLY A 56 -14.58 5.08 -10.09
CA GLY A 56 -14.51 3.62 -10.13
C GLY A 56 -15.42 2.91 -9.13
N HIS A 57 -15.87 3.60 -8.08
CA HIS A 57 -16.80 3.11 -7.06
C HIS A 57 -16.51 1.66 -6.62
N VAL A 58 -17.37 0.71 -6.99
CA VAL A 58 -17.27 -0.70 -6.56
C VAL A 58 -15.94 -1.33 -6.92
N TRP A 59 -15.41 -1.01 -8.11
CA TRP A 59 -14.14 -1.55 -8.61
C TRP A 59 -12.92 -1.00 -7.87
N TYR A 60 -13.03 0.18 -7.27
CA TYR A 60 -11.96 0.88 -6.56
C TYR A 60 -12.28 1.04 -5.06
N SER A 61 -13.18 0.22 -4.51
CA SER A 61 -13.59 0.28 -3.10
C SER A 61 -12.67 -0.53 -2.17
N PHE A 62 -11.52 -0.99 -2.66
CA PHE A 62 -10.59 -1.81 -1.89
C PHE A 62 -9.73 -0.96 -0.94
N GLY A 63 -9.31 -1.56 0.18
CA GLY A 63 -8.53 -0.84 1.20
C GLY A 63 -7.18 -0.31 0.70
N TRP A 64 -6.57 -0.99 -0.28
CA TRP A 64 -5.30 -0.55 -0.88
C TRP A 64 -5.44 0.74 -1.70
N GLU A 65 -6.63 1.03 -2.24
CA GLU A 65 -6.91 2.27 -2.99
C GLU A 65 -6.83 3.49 -2.06
N SER A 66 -7.50 3.39 -0.90
CA SER A 66 -7.42 4.41 0.15
C SER A 66 -6.00 4.54 0.71
N GLN A 67 -5.30 3.42 0.92
CA GLN A 67 -3.91 3.44 1.36
C GLN A 67 -3.00 4.17 0.36
N LEU A 68 -3.15 3.93 -0.94
CA LEU A 68 -2.33 4.57 -1.97
C LEU A 68 -2.60 6.08 -2.00
N LEU A 69 -3.86 6.51 -1.86
CA LEU A 69 -4.23 7.92 -1.76
C LEU A 69 -3.63 8.61 -0.54
N GLU A 70 -3.67 7.97 0.64
CA GLU A 70 -3.05 8.51 1.85
C GLU A 70 -1.53 8.59 1.73
N THR A 71 -0.90 7.56 1.14
CA THR A 71 0.54 7.52 0.88
C THR A 71 0.95 8.62 -0.11
N GLY A 72 0.19 8.78 -1.19
CA GLY A 72 0.41 9.81 -2.20
C GLY A 72 0.25 11.22 -1.62
N PHE A 73 -0.77 11.45 -0.80
CA PHE A 73 -1.00 12.72 -0.12
C PHE A 73 0.18 13.10 0.79
N LEU A 74 0.67 12.17 1.62
CA LEU A 74 1.88 12.40 2.42
C LEU A 74 3.12 12.61 1.55
N GLY A 75 3.19 11.90 0.41
CA GLY A 75 4.27 12.02 -0.57
C GLY A 75 4.39 13.40 -1.21
N ILE A 76 3.28 14.14 -1.35
CA ILE A 76 3.30 15.54 -1.82
C ILE A 76 4.27 16.35 -0.95
N PHE A 77 4.09 16.32 0.36
CA PHE A 77 4.89 17.10 1.32
C PHE A 77 6.31 16.59 1.55
N LEU A 78 6.69 15.47 0.91
CA LEU A 78 8.07 14.97 0.94
C LEU A 78 8.95 15.66 -0.13
N CYS A 79 8.32 16.20 -1.18
CA CYS A 79 9.02 16.82 -2.31
C CYS A 79 9.22 18.34 -2.11
N PRO A 80 10.27 18.93 -2.71
CA PRO A 80 10.42 20.39 -2.76
C PRO A 80 9.28 21.04 -3.56
N LEU A 81 8.95 22.30 -3.23
CA LEU A 81 7.84 23.06 -3.83
C LEU A 81 8.06 23.51 -5.29
N TRP A 82 9.30 23.81 -5.67
CA TRP A 82 9.61 24.41 -6.98
C TRP A 82 10.79 23.75 -7.68
N THR A 83 11.65 23.05 -6.94
CA THR A 83 12.91 22.52 -7.47
C THR A 83 12.73 21.11 -8.02
N LEU A 84 13.07 20.90 -9.29
CA LEU A 84 13.20 19.56 -9.88
C LEU A 84 14.64 19.05 -9.74
N SER A 85 15.04 18.76 -8.51
CA SER A 85 16.36 18.20 -8.20
C SER A 85 16.23 16.80 -7.66
N ARG A 86 17.11 15.91 -8.13
CA ARG A 86 17.34 14.61 -7.50
C ARG A 86 17.97 14.85 -6.13
N LEU A 87 17.24 14.53 -5.05
CA LEU A 87 17.67 14.68 -3.65
C LEU A 87 18.26 16.08 -3.32
N PRO A 88 17.42 17.12 -3.18
CA PRO A 88 17.90 18.46 -2.88
C PRO A 88 18.56 18.50 -1.49
N GLN A 89 19.83 18.90 -1.44
CA GLN A 89 20.65 18.89 -0.23
C GLN A 89 20.16 19.89 0.85
N HIS A 90 19.41 20.91 0.44
CA HIS A 90 18.97 22.02 1.29
C HIS A 90 17.49 21.97 1.70
N THR A 91 16.75 20.91 1.36
CA THR A 91 15.34 20.75 1.76
C THR A 91 15.20 19.56 2.71
N PRO A 92 15.37 19.77 4.03
CA PRO A 92 15.22 18.68 4.99
C PRO A 92 13.78 18.16 5.00
N THR A 93 13.62 16.84 5.02
CA THR A 93 12.31 16.18 5.08
C THR A 93 11.57 16.56 6.36
N SER A 94 10.31 16.97 6.24
CA SER A 94 9.48 17.32 7.39
C SER A 94 9.31 16.11 8.34
N ARG A 95 9.62 16.32 9.62
CA ARG A 95 9.44 15.29 10.66
C ARG A 95 7.97 14.88 10.81
N ILE A 96 7.04 15.80 10.55
CA ILE A 96 5.60 15.54 10.62
C ILE A 96 5.21 14.51 9.56
N VAL A 97 5.71 14.67 8.33
CA VAL A 97 5.44 13.75 7.21
C VAL A 97 6.03 12.36 7.50
N LEU A 98 7.24 12.30 8.03
CA LEU A 98 7.86 11.02 8.44
C LEU A 98 7.05 10.31 9.53
N TRP A 99 6.56 11.05 10.53
CA TRP A 99 5.65 10.50 11.54
C TRP A 99 4.29 10.10 10.96
N GLY A 100 3.80 10.84 9.97
CA GLY A 100 2.61 10.48 9.18
C GLY A 100 2.77 9.12 8.51
N PHE A 101 3.89 8.87 7.83
CA PHE A 101 4.18 7.56 7.23
C PHE A 101 4.32 6.44 8.26
N ARG A 102 4.97 6.71 9.39
CA ARG A 102 5.07 5.74 10.49
C ARG A 102 3.69 5.39 11.04
N TRP A 103 2.84 6.39 11.27
CA TRP A 103 1.48 6.20 11.73
C TRP A 103 0.64 5.44 10.71
N LEU A 104 0.78 5.76 9.42
CA LEU A 104 0.10 5.08 8.33
C LEU A 104 0.42 3.57 8.33
N ILE A 105 1.70 3.22 8.34
CA ILE A 105 2.14 1.80 8.38
C ILE A 105 1.64 1.12 9.67
N PHE A 106 1.77 1.80 10.81
CA PHE A 106 1.29 1.28 12.09
C PHE A 106 -0.21 0.94 12.05
N ARG A 107 -1.04 1.88 11.59
CA ARG A 107 -2.49 1.72 11.50
C ARG A 107 -2.88 0.61 10.53
N ILE A 108 -2.22 0.52 9.39
CA ILE A 108 -2.53 -0.49 8.37
C ILE A 108 -2.21 -1.89 8.89
N MET A 109 -1.00 -2.09 9.41
CA MET A 109 -0.56 -3.41 9.88
C MET A 109 -1.37 -3.86 11.10
N LEU A 110 -1.54 -2.98 12.08
CA LEU A 110 -2.34 -3.29 13.26
C LEU A 110 -3.82 -3.51 12.89
N GLY A 111 -4.37 -2.69 11.98
CA GLY A 111 -5.73 -2.85 11.48
C GLY A 111 -5.95 -4.19 10.79
N ALA A 112 -5.00 -4.62 9.95
CA ALA A 112 -5.03 -5.91 9.27
C ALA A 112 -5.01 -7.09 10.27
N GLY A 113 -4.16 -7.04 11.29
CA GLY A 113 -4.14 -8.07 12.33
C GLY A 113 -5.41 -8.08 13.18
N LEU A 114 -5.91 -6.91 13.58
CA LEU A 114 -7.11 -6.79 14.43
C LEU A 114 -8.37 -7.26 13.71
N ILE A 115 -8.51 -6.98 12.40
CA ILE A 115 -9.67 -7.46 11.64
C ILE A 115 -9.65 -8.98 11.47
N LYS A 116 -8.46 -9.60 11.36
CA LYS A 116 -8.30 -11.07 11.34
C LYS A 116 -8.73 -11.70 12.66
N ILE A 117 -8.24 -11.19 13.80
CA ILE A 117 -8.65 -11.68 15.13
C ILE A 117 -10.15 -11.47 15.38
N ARG A 118 -10.71 -10.36 14.89
CA ARG A 118 -12.15 -10.07 15.03
C ARG A 118 -13.01 -10.92 14.10
N GLY A 119 -12.50 -11.23 12.91
CA GLY A 119 -13.25 -11.79 11.79
C GLY A 119 -13.81 -13.17 12.07
N ASP A 120 -12.94 -14.17 12.15
CA ASP A 120 -13.37 -15.57 12.27
C ASP A 120 -12.50 -16.37 13.27
N ARG A 121 -13.07 -17.47 13.78
CA ARG A 121 -12.41 -18.37 14.74
C ARG A 121 -11.16 -19.02 14.15
N CYS A 122 -11.11 -19.27 12.83
CA CYS A 122 -9.92 -19.88 12.21
C CYS A 122 -8.63 -19.09 12.48
N TRP A 123 -8.71 -17.76 12.63
CA TRP A 123 -7.53 -16.93 12.90
C TRP A 123 -7.03 -17.15 14.32
N ARG A 124 -7.96 -17.39 15.27
CA ARG A 124 -7.65 -17.67 16.68
C ARG A 124 -7.19 -19.11 16.88
N ASP A 125 -7.75 -20.04 16.11
CA ASP A 125 -7.40 -21.47 16.15
C ASP A 125 -6.18 -21.80 15.28
N LEU A 126 -5.61 -20.80 14.59
CA LEU A 126 -4.44 -20.89 13.71
C LEU A 126 -4.61 -21.78 12.47
N THR A 127 -5.84 -22.00 12.02
CA THR A 127 -6.18 -22.90 10.91
C THR A 127 -6.53 -22.19 9.60
N CYS A 128 -6.57 -20.85 9.55
CA CYS A 128 -6.97 -20.18 8.31
C CYS A 128 -6.06 -20.50 7.11
N MET A 129 -4.77 -20.71 7.34
CA MET A 129 -3.83 -21.01 6.26
C MET A 129 -4.05 -22.39 5.63
N ASP A 130 -4.80 -23.30 6.29
CA ASP A 130 -5.16 -24.61 5.73
C ASP A 130 -6.04 -24.45 4.47
N PHE A 131 -6.88 -23.41 4.42
CA PHE A 131 -7.82 -23.13 3.33
C PHE A 131 -7.47 -21.86 2.52
N HIS A 132 -6.53 -21.05 3.02
CA HIS A 132 -6.18 -19.77 2.41
C HIS A 132 -5.75 -19.94 0.96
N TYR A 133 -4.87 -20.91 0.68
CA TYR A 133 -4.33 -21.15 -0.66
C TYR A 133 -5.36 -21.65 -1.69
N GLU A 134 -6.43 -22.31 -1.25
CA GLU A 134 -7.50 -22.77 -2.14
C GLU A 134 -8.44 -21.61 -2.53
N THR A 135 -8.61 -20.65 -1.64
CA THR A 135 -9.63 -19.59 -1.74
C THR A 135 -9.08 -18.26 -2.25
N GLN A 136 -7.79 -18.19 -2.59
CA GLN A 136 -7.19 -16.97 -3.15
C GLN A 136 -7.83 -16.60 -4.50
N PRO A 137 -8.12 -15.32 -4.74
CA PRO A 137 -8.71 -14.87 -6.00
C PRO A 137 -7.73 -14.93 -7.18
N VAL A 138 -6.43 -14.93 -6.91
CA VAL A 138 -5.38 -14.94 -7.93
C VAL A 138 -4.70 -16.31 -7.95
N PRO A 139 -4.85 -17.09 -9.04
CA PRO A 139 -4.24 -18.42 -9.12
C PRO A 139 -2.71 -18.30 -9.20
N ASN A 140 -2.00 -18.99 -8.32
CA ASN A 140 -0.54 -19.00 -8.28
C ASN A 140 0.00 -20.44 -8.22
N PRO A 141 0.93 -20.86 -9.11
CA PRO A 141 1.56 -22.19 -9.04
C PRO A 141 2.24 -22.49 -7.69
N VAL A 142 2.78 -21.47 -7.01
CA VAL A 142 3.40 -21.62 -5.69
C VAL A 142 2.35 -21.96 -4.62
N ALA A 143 1.13 -21.41 -4.73
CA ALA A 143 0.05 -21.67 -3.80
C ALA A 143 -0.33 -23.16 -3.76
N TYR A 144 -0.25 -23.86 -4.90
CA TYR A 144 -0.47 -25.32 -4.96
C TYR A 144 0.52 -26.09 -4.07
N TYR A 145 1.81 -25.76 -4.14
CA TYR A 145 2.83 -26.41 -3.31
C TYR A 145 2.69 -26.04 -1.82
N LEU A 146 2.37 -24.78 -1.54
CA LEU A 146 2.15 -24.31 -0.18
C LEU A 146 0.94 -24.98 0.47
N HIS A 147 -0.16 -25.16 -0.27
CA HIS A 147 -1.34 -25.88 0.21
C HIS A 147 -1.04 -27.32 0.65
N HIS A 148 -0.11 -27.99 -0.03
CA HIS A 148 0.30 -29.35 0.34
C HIS A 148 1.34 -29.42 1.47
N SER A 149 1.66 -28.29 2.10
CA SER A 149 2.57 -28.26 3.24
C SER A 149 1.91 -28.88 4.49
N PRO A 150 2.70 -29.35 5.47
CA PRO A 150 2.16 -29.98 6.66
C PRO A 150 1.43 -28.97 7.56
N TRP A 151 0.39 -29.41 8.27
CA TRP A 151 -0.45 -28.58 9.15
C TRP A 151 0.31 -27.68 10.15
N TRP A 152 1.46 -28.13 10.66
CA TRP A 152 2.27 -27.33 11.60
C TRP A 152 2.88 -26.10 10.92
N PHE A 153 3.16 -26.18 9.63
CA PHE A 153 3.67 -25.08 8.82
C PHE A 153 2.58 -24.02 8.65
N HIS A 154 1.34 -24.41 8.30
CA HIS A 154 0.21 -23.49 8.21
C HIS A 154 -0.12 -22.78 9.53
N ARG A 155 -0.03 -23.48 10.66
CA ARG A 155 -0.15 -22.84 11.98
C ARG A 155 0.98 -21.84 12.24
N PHE A 156 2.21 -22.18 11.87
CA PHE A 156 3.35 -21.28 11.97
C PHE A 156 3.19 -20.04 11.08
N GLU A 157 2.68 -20.19 9.86
CA GLU A 157 2.36 -19.08 8.96
C GLU A 157 1.30 -18.15 9.56
N THR A 158 0.22 -18.73 10.09
CA THR A 158 -0.84 -17.95 10.74
C THR A 158 -0.30 -17.19 11.96
N LEU A 159 0.54 -17.85 12.78
CA LEU A 159 1.16 -17.20 13.94
C LEU A 159 2.16 -16.11 13.53
N SER A 160 2.93 -16.34 12.47
CA SER A 160 3.87 -15.35 11.91
C SER A 160 3.14 -14.12 11.39
N ASN A 161 2.01 -14.31 10.70
CA ASN A 161 1.12 -13.21 10.29
C ASN A 161 0.69 -12.37 11.50
N HIS A 162 0.15 -13.01 12.54
CA HIS A 162 -0.27 -12.30 13.76
C HIS A 162 0.88 -11.55 14.42
N PHE A 163 2.07 -12.16 14.50
CA PHE A 163 3.24 -11.52 15.08
C PHE A 163 3.65 -10.26 14.30
N ILE A 164 3.71 -10.35 12.96
CA ILE A 164 4.14 -9.24 12.10
C ILE A 164 3.08 -8.13 12.03
N GLU A 165 1.80 -8.47 12.08
CA GLU A 165 0.73 -7.48 11.98
C GLU A 165 0.39 -6.85 13.34
N LEU A 166 0.51 -7.58 14.45
CA LEU A 166 0.07 -7.08 15.77
C LEU A 166 1.22 -6.62 16.65
N LEU A 167 2.38 -7.27 16.62
CA LEU A 167 3.48 -6.92 17.53
C LEU A 167 4.52 -6.02 16.86
N VAL A 168 4.97 -6.41 15.67
CA VAL A 168 6.05 -5.70 14.96
C VAL A 168 5.76 -4.21 14.76
N PRO A 169 4.52 -3.73 14.48
CA PRO A 169 4.28 -2.30 14.27
C PRO A 169 4.66 -1.42 15.47
N PHE A 170 4.61 -1.94 16.70
CA PHE A 170 5.04 -1.21 17.89
C PHE A 170 6.53 -0.86 17.89
N PHE A 171 7.35 -1.58 17.13
CA PHE A 171 8.78 -1.32 17.02
C PHE A 171 9.08 0.03 16.37
N LEU A 172 8.11 0.63 15.65
CA LEU A 172 8.21 1.99 15.11
C LEU A 172 8.41 3.05 16.21
N PHE A 173 8.02 2.76 17.45
CA PHE A 173 8.13 3.67 18.59
C PHE A 173 9.36 3.40 19.48
N LEU A 174 10.04 2.26 19.32
CA LEU A 174 11.10 1.77 20.22
C LEU A 174 12.53 2.20 19.83
N GLY A 175 12.66 3.22 18.96
CA GLY A 175 13.94 3.81 18.56
C GLY A 175 14.57 3.21 17.29
N ARG A 176 15.75 3.70 16.91
CA ARG A 176 16.33 3.48 15.57
C ARG A 176 16.54 2.00 15.21
N ARG A 177 17.09 1.20 16.13
CA ARG A 177 17.37 -0.22 15.88
C ARG A 177 16.09 -1.01 15.66
N ALA A 178 15.08 -0.79 16.51
CA ALA A 178 13.78 -1.41 16.39
C ALA A 178 13.08 -1.01 15.07
N CYS A 179 13.17 0.25 14.66
CA CYS A 179 12.63 0.69 13.36
C CYS A 179 13.30 0.00 12.15
N ILE A 180 14.61 -0.27 12.21
CA ILE A 180 15.31 -1.00 11.15
C ILE A 180 14.80 -2.44 11.10
N ILE A 181 14.70 -3.11 12.26
CA ILE A 181 14.16 -4.47 12.35
C ILE A 181 12.72 -4.52 11.81
N HIS A 182 11.88 -3.56 12.20
CA HIS A 182 10.54 -3.39 11.65
C HIS A 182 10.56 -3.30 10.12
N GLY A 183 11.39 -2.41 9.55
CA GLY A 183 11.48 -2.24 8.10
C GLY A 183 11.86 -3.54 7.38
N VAL A 184 12.86 -4.26 7.90
CA VAL A 184 13.29 -5.54 7.32
C VAL A 184 12.19 -6.59 7.39
N LEU A 185 11.56 -6.75 8.56
CA LEU A 185 10.47 -7.72 8.74
C LEU A 185 9.28 -7.41 7.83
N GLN A 186 8.89 -6.15 7.68
CA GLN A 186 7.81 -5.76 6.78
C GLN A 186 8.14 -6.01 5.31
N ILE A 187 9.35 -5.69 4.86
CA ILE A 187 9.77 -5.97 3.48
C ILE A 187 9.74 -7.47 3.20
N LEU A 188 10.29 -8.28 4.11
CA LEU A 188 10.28 -9.74 3.98
C LEU A 188 8.85 -10.28 3.95
N PHE A 189 7.99 -9.78 4.84
CA PHE A 189 6.59 -10.17 4.88
C PHE A 189 5.87 -9.88 3.56
N GLN A 190 6.01 -8.68 3.02
CA GLN A 190 5.42 -8.31 1.72
C GLN A 190 5.97 -9.16 0.57
N ALA A 191 7.28 -9.46 0.57
CA ALA A 191 7.87 -10.34 -0.44
C ALA A 191 7.29 -11.75 -0.40
N VAL A 192 7.09 -12.31 0.80
CA VAL A 192 6.45 -13.64 0.96
C VAL A 192 5.00 -13.61 0.47
N LEU A 193 4.22 -12.57 0.81
CA LEU A 193 2.85 -12.41 0.33
C LEU A 193 2.78 -12.41 -1.21
N ILE A 194 3.61 -11.59 -1.86
CA ILE A 194 3.67 -11.52 -3.33
C ILE A 194 4.02 -12.88 -3.95
N ILE A 195 5.05 -13.56 -3.42
CA ILE A 195 5.48 -14.89 -3.95
C ILE A 195 4.40 -15.94 -3.74
N SER A 196 3.69 -15.89 -2.61
CA SER A 196 2.63 -16.83 -2.25
C SER A 196 1.29 -16.55 -2.93
N GLY A 197 1.16 -15.46 -3.70
CA GLY A 197 -0.04 -15.14 -4.48
C GLY A 197 -1.07 -14.29 -3.73
N ASN A 198 -0.63 -13.57 -2.69
CA ASN A 198 -1.45 -12.68 -1.88
C ASN A 198 -1.16 -11.21 -2.18
#